data_AF-A0A1F2UF08-F1
#
_entry.id   AF-A0A1F2UF08-F1
#
_cell.length_a   1.000
_cell.length_b   1.000
_cell.length_c   1.000
_cell.angle_alpha   90.00
_cell.angle_beta   90.00
_cell.angle_gamma   90.00
#
_symmetry.space_group_name_H-M   'P 1'
#
loop_
_entity.id
_entity.type
_entity.pdbx_description
1 polymer ?
#
loop_
_entity_poly.entity_id
_entity_poly.type
_entity_poly.pdbx_seq_one_letter_code
_entity_poly.pdbx_strand_id
1 'polypeptide(L)'
;MKKARRHAVDELRPEYKKRDFGALVCGKYAERLREKSSVVVLDPRVAEAFPNAASGNPALLSLAEVATRSALLSHCVVTGRHKTG
;
A
#
# COMPACT_ATOMS: atom_id res chain seq x y z
N MET A 1 -28.70 13.27 -20.07
CA MET A 1 -27.69 12.25 -19.73
C MET A 1 -26.63 12.19 -20.83
N LYS A 2 -25.37 12.55 -20.55
CA LYS A 2 -24.27 12.42 -21.53
C LYS A 2 -23.74 10.99 -21.48
N LYS A 3 -23.86 10.24 -22.58
CA LYS A 3 -23.18 8.94 -22.73
C LYS A 3 -21.70 9.20 -22.96
N ALA A 4 -20.86 8.70 -22.06
CA ALA A 4 -19.42 8.61 -22.30
C ALA A 4 -19.18 7.68 -23.50
N ARG A 5 -18.50 8.18 -24.54
CA ARG A 5 -18.04 7.33 -25.64
C ARG A 5 -16.97 6.40 -25.07
N ARG A 6 -17.26 5.10 -25.04
CA ARG A 6 -16.26 4.08 -24.72
C ARG A 6 -15.29 4.04 -25.88
N HIS A 7 -14.08 4.55 -25.69
CA HIS A 7 -12.97 4.12 -26.52
C HIS A 7 -12.82 2.61 -26.29
N ALA A 8 -13.18 1.82 -27.29
CA ALA A 8 -12.85 0.40 -27.31
C ALA A 8 -11.34 0.35 -27.51
N VAL A 9 -10.61 0.41 -26.40
CA VAL A 9 -9.16 0.30 -26.43
C VAL A 9 -8.87 -1.14 -26.84
N ASP A 10 -8.21 -1.26 -27.98
CA ASP A 10 -7.68 -2.46 -28.61
C ASP A 10 -6.53 -3.04 -27.77
N GLU A 11 -6.78 -3.32 -26.50
CA GLU A 11 -5.82 -3.89 -25.54
C GLU A 11 -5.82 -5.42 -25.58
N LEU A 12 -6.89 -6.03 -26.09
CA LEU A 12 -7.02 -7.48 -26.21
C LEU A 12 -6.52 -7.95 -27.56
N ARG A 13 -5.64 -8.97 -27.55
CA ARG A 13 -5.17 -9.59 -28.80
C ARG A 13 -6.36 -10.09 -29.64
N PRO A 14 -6.34 -9.94 -30.97
CA PRO A 14 -7.47 -10.26 -31.86
C PRO A 14 -7.88 -11.74 -31.83
N GLU A 15 -6.99 -12.63 -31.37
CA GLU A 15 -7.27 -14.05 -31.21
C GLU A 15 -8.20 -14.35 -30.03
N TYR A 16 -8.28 -13.46 -29.04
CA TYR A 16 -9.14 -13.65 -27.87
C TYR A 16 -10.60 -13.36 -28.19
N LYS A 17 -11.44 -14.37 -27.99
CA LYS A 17 -12.90 -14.27 -28.12
C LYS A 17 -13.51 -14.20 -26.73
N LYS A 18 -14.65 -13.50 -26.62
CA LYS A 18 -15.38 -13.35 -25.36
C LYS A 18 -15.75 -14.69 -24.69
N ARG A 19 -15.97 -15.73 -25.51
CA ARG A 19 -16.25 -17.12 -25.11
C ARG A 19 -15.06 -17.86 -24.51
N ASP A 20 -13.84 -17.37 -24.75
CA ASP A 20 -12.62 -17.97 -24.20
C ASP A 20 -12.44 -17.57 -22.73
N PHE A 21 -13.14 -16.52 -22.29
CA PHE A 21 -13.22 -16.13 -20.90
C PHE A 21 -14.43 -16.80 -20.24
N GLY A 22 -14.23 -17.37 -19.05
CA GLY A 22 -15.34 -17.86 -18.21
C GLY A 22 -16.20 -16.72 -17.64
N ALA A 23 -16.91 -16.98 -16.55
CA ALA A 23 -17.68 -15.93 -15.87
C ALA A 23 -16.78 -14.75 -15.47
N LEU A 24 -17.07 -13.58 -16.04
CA LEU A 24 -16.36 -12.33 -15.74
C LEU A 24 -16.87 -11.78 -14.41
N VAL A 25 -16.28 -12.22 -13.31
CA VAL A 25 -16.68 -11.83 -11.95
C VAL A 25 -15.87 -10.62 -11.48
N CYS A 26 -16.55 -9.53 -11.13
CA CYS A 26 -15.93 -8.38 -10.46
C CYS A 26 -15.40 -8.81 -9.08
N GLY A 27 -14.16 -8.46 -8.76
CA GLY A 27 -13.58 -8.76 -7.44
C GLY A 27 -13.01 -10.18 -7.28
N LYS A 28 -12.81 -10.94 -8.38
CA LYS A 28 -12.23 -12.31 -8.34
C LYS A 28 -10.94 -12.44 -7.50
N TYR A 29 -10.15 -11.37 -7.39
CA TYR A 29 -8.89 -11.34 -6.63
C TYR A 29 -8.90 -10.34 -5.48
N ALA A 30 -10.06 -9.80 -5.11
CA ALA A 30 -10.15 -8.79 -4.05
C ALA A 30 -9.66 -9.32 -2.71
N GLU A 31 -9.99 -10.57 -2.36
CA GLU A 31 -9.50 -11.21 -1.13
C GLU A 31 -7.99 -11.40 -1.13
N ARG A 32 -7.43 -11.93 -2.22
CA ARG A 32 -5.97 -12.10 -2.37
C ARG A 32 -5.22 -10.77 -2.29
N LEU A 33 -5.82 -9.71 -2.85
CA LEU A 33 -5.27 -8.37 -2.75
C LEU A 33 -5.29 -7.87 -1.31
N ARG A 34 -6.39 -8.09 -0.56
CA ARG A 34 -6.50 -7.71 0.86
C ARG A 34 -5.51 -8.45 1.75
N GLU A 35 -5.27 -9.73 1.51
CA GLU A 35 -4.31 -10.53 2.29
C GLU A 35 -2.86 -10.11 2.06
N LYS A 36 -2.51 -9.80 0.81
CA LYS A 36 -1.12 -9.57 0.40
C LYS A 36 -0.73 -8.10 0.32
N SER A 37 -1.69 -7.20 0.28
CA SER A 37 -1.45 -5.79 0.00
C SER A 37 -2.34 -4.91 0.86
N SER A 38 -1.72 -3.99 1.57
CA SER A 38 -2.42 -2.94 2.30
C SER A 38 -2.57 -1.71 1.40
N VAL A 39 -3.80 -1.30 1.13
CA VAL A 39 -4.11 -0.04 0.44
C VAL A 39 -4.53 0.97 1.50
N VAL A 40 -3.73 2.02 1.68
CA VAL A 40 -3.99 3.08 2.66
C VAL A 40 -4.29 4.36 1.91
N VAL A 41 -5.41 5.01 2.26
CA VAL A 41 -5.74 6.35 1.78
C VAL A 41 -5.07 7.36 2.70
N LEU A 42 -4.19 8.19 2.15
CA LEU A 42 -3.50 9.23 2.91
C LEU A 42 -4.40 10.47 3.08
N ASP A 43 -4.20 11.19 4.18
CA ASP A 43 -4.72 12.56 4.32
C ASP A 43 -4.19 13.43 3.15
N PRO A 44 -5.02 14.29 2.54
CA PRO A 44 -4.60 15.09 1.39
C PRO A 44 -3.30 15.88 1.59
N ARG A 45 -3.06 16.39 2.80
CA ARG A 45 -1.85 17.15 3.13
C ARG A 45 -0.59 16.28 3.09
N VAL A 46 -0.74 15.00 3.46
CA VAL A 46 0.35 14.01 3.42
C VAL A 46 0.57 13.53 1.99
N ALA A 47 -0.52 13.35 1.22
CA ALA A 47 -0.43 12.98 -0.19
C ALA A 47 0.26 14.06 -1.04
N GLU A 48 0.07 15.34 -0.71
CA GLU A 48 0.77 16.46 -1.36
C GLU A 48 2.28 16.43 -1.08
N ALA A 49 2.68 16.09 0.16
CA ALA A 49 4.09 15.94 0.53
C ALA A 49 4.75 14.67 -0.09
N PHE A 50 3.96 13.61 -0.31
CA PHE A 50 4.43 12.33 -0.87
C PHE A 50 3.58 11.89 -2.06
N PRO A 51 3.80 12.49 -3.25
CA PRO A 51 2.98 12.26 -4.43
C PRO A 51 3.13 10.84 -5.02
N ASN A 52 4.20 10.11 -4.69
CA ASN A 52 4.38 8.74 -5.16
C ASN A 52 5.10 7.83 -4.14
N ALA A 53 4.99 6.51 -4.35
CA ALA A 53 5.58 5.50 -3.47
C ALA A 53 7.12 5.55 -3.41
N ALA A 54 7.79 5.99 -4.48
CA ALA A 54 9.25 6.12 -4.50
C ALA A 54 9.75 7.24 -3.58
N SER A 55 8.92 8.26 -3.33
CA SER A 55 9.20 9.31 -2.34
C SER A 55 8.75 8.95 -0.93
N GLY A 56 7.57 8.35 -0.78
CA GLY A 56 6.96 8.06 0.53
C GLY A 56 7.57 6.87 1.27
N ASN A 57 7.81 5.75 0.58
CA ASN A 57 8.27 4.53 1.25
C ASN A 57 9.66 4.70 1.90
N PRO A 58 10.66 5.33 1.25
CA PRO A 58 11.96 5.55 1.89
C PRO A 58 11.87 6.42 3.15
N ALA A 59 11.00 7.43 3.17
CA ALA A 59 10.78 8.28 4.33
C ALA A 59 10.17 7.49 5.50
N LEU A 60 9.13 6.70 5.23
CA LEU A 60 8.51 5.84 6.24
C LEU A 60 9.47 4.77 6.77
N LEU A 61 10.29 4.17 5.91
CA LEU A 61 11.32 3.21 6.31
C LEU A 61 12.37 3.86 7.22
N SER A 62 12.84 5.05 6.85
CA SER A 62 13.81 5.81 7.65
C SER A 62 13.23 6.16 9.03
N LEU A 63 11.96 6.54 9.09
CA LEU A 63 11.27 6.79 10.36
C LEU A 63 11.12 5.51 11.21
N ALA A 64 10.76 4.39 10.58
CA ALA A 64 10.66 3.09 11.25
C ALA A 64 12.01 2.66 11.84
N GLU A 65 13.12 2.89 11.15
CA GLU A 65 14.46 2.62 11.69
C GLU A 65 14.77 3.45 12.93
N VAL A 66 14.48 4.75 12.90
CA VAL A 66 14.70 5.64 14.05
C VAL A 66 13.82 5.20 15.24
N ALA A 67 12.55 4.89 14.99
CA ALA A 67 11.62 4.41 16.00
C ALA A 67 12.06 3.06 16.60
N THR A 68 12.59 2.16 15.77
CA THR A 68 13.11 0.86 16.25
C THR A 68 14.33 1.07 17.13
N ARG A 69 15.27 1.93 16.72
CA ARG A 69 16.46 2.25 17.53
C ARG A 69 16.08 2.92 18.86
N SER A 70 15.13 3.85 18.87
CA SER A 70 14.67 4.49 20.10
C SER A 70 13.95 3.51 21.04
N ALA A 71 13.13 2.60 20.50
CA ALA A 71 12.48 1.56 21.28
C ALA A 71 13.50 0.61 21.93
N LEU A 72 14.54 0.19 21.20
CA LEU A 72 15.63 -0.64 21.75
C LEU A 72 16.41 0.08 22.86
N LEU A 73 16.70 1.37 22.68
CA LEU A 73 17.36 2.19 23.71
C LEU A 73 16.49 2.34 24.96
N SER A 74 15.17 2.49 24.80
CA SER A 74 14.24 2.59 25.93
C SER A 74 14.18 1.30 26.77
N HIS A 75 14.40 0.12 26.17
CA HIS A 75 14.42 -1.15 26.89
C HIS A 75 15.66 -1.32 27.80
N CYS A 76 16.82 -0.79 27.41
CA CYS A 76 18.01 -0.77 28.27
C CYS A 76 17.93 0.28 29.41
N VAL A 77 17.23 1.40 29.21
CA VAL A 77 17.13 2.46 30.23
C VAL A 77 16.21 2.06 31.39
N VAL A 78 15.19 1.23 31.13
CA VAL A 78 14.23 0.80 32.17
C VAL A 78 14.80 -0.27 33.10
N THR A 79 15.75 -1.10 32.65
CA THR A 79 16.33 -2.19 33.47
C THR A 79 17.54 -1.77 34.32
N GLY A 80 18.01 -0.52 34.19
CA GLY A 80 19.23 -0.01 34.83
C GLY A 80 19.07 0.78 36.13
N ARG A 81 17.88 0.84 36.76
CA ARG A 81 17.68 1.60 38.01
C ARG A 81 16.92 0.81 39.08
N HIS A 82 17.59 -0.16 39.71
CA HIS A 82 17.22 -0.58 41.07
C HIS A 82 18.40 -1.23 41.81
N LYS A 83 19.39 -0.42 42.24
CA LYS A 83 20.30 -0.77 43.34
C LYS A 83 21.03 0.49 43.82
N THR A 84 20.43 1.16 44.79
CA THR A 84 21.08 2.15 45.66
C THR A 84 20.53 1.97 47.06
N GLY A 85 21.43 1.77 48.04
CA GLY A 85 21.16 1.76 49.47
C GLY A 85 21.06 0.37 50.07
#